data_AF-A0AAV6AU20-F1
#
_entry.id   AF-A0AAV6AU20-F1
#
_cell.length_a   1.000
_cell.length_b   1.000
_cell.length_c   1.000
_cell.angle_alpha   90.00
_cell.angle_beta   90.00
_cell.angle_gamma   90.00
#
_symmetry.space_group_name_H-M   'P 1'
#
loop_
_entity.id
_entity.type
_entity.pdbx_description
1 polymer ?
#
loop_
_entity_poly.entity_id
_entity_poly.type
_entity_poly.pdbx_seq_one_letter_code
_entity_poly.pdbx_strand_id
1 'polypeptide(L)'
;MKPAIEINSASNPDEEVTTWHKLALVLTFAAWANMLQGAAVSQRDNSNNSAEAGAKEAHWAFKPVARPNISNSSSEKHSGAKGIDAFIAHQLRENKLKPSREADRRTLIRRLYFDLTGLPPTPEQMKVFVADRKPNAYQTLVEDLLASPRYGERWARHWLDVVRFAESHGYEMNQPRPNAWPYRDYVIRAFNEDKPYNRFIIEQLAGDMLGVDEATGFIVAGALDQVKSPDPVLTANQRADELHDIVSTTSSAFLGLTVGCARCHNHKFDPIPQTEYFAIKA
;
A
#
# COMPACT_ATOMS: atom_id res chain seq x y z
N MET A 1 24.28 -62.90 -21.80
CA MET A 1 23.35 -62.46 -22.87
C MET A 1 21.91 -62.57 -22.37
N LYS A 2 21.35 -61.43 -21.95
CA LYS A 2 19.91 -61.13 -21.80
C LYS A 2 19.76 -59.62 -22.04
N PRO A 3 18.68 -59.14 -22.70
CA PRO A 3 18.65 -57.83 -23.32
C PRO A 3 18.24 -56.72 -22.33
N ALA A 4 18.69 -55.50 -22.62
CA ALA A 4 18.30 -54.27 -21.94
C ALA A 4 16.86 -53.89 -22.30
N ILE A 5 16.08 -53.49 -21.29
CA ILE A 5 14.79 -52.83 -21.43
C ILE A 5 15.07 -51.33 -21.23
N GLU A 6 14.90 -50.54 -22.29
CA GLU A 6 14.79 -49.08 -22.20
C GLU A 6 13.48 -48.72 -21.51
N ILE A 7 13.57 -47.91 -20.45
CA ILE A 7 12.42 -47.26 -19.83
C ILE A 7 12.57 -45.76 -20.10
N ASN A 8 11.68 -45.23 -20.94
CA ASN A 8 11.68 -43.84 -21.36
C ASN A 8 10.88 -42.98 -20.37
N SER A 9 11.43 -41.79 -20.09
CA SER A 9 10.86 -40.60 -19.44
C SER A 9 10.03 -40.77 -18.15
N ALA A 10 10.69 -40.58 -17.00
CA ALA A 10 10.04 -40.01 -15.82
C ALA A 10 10.04 -38.48 -15.97
N SER A 11 8.85 -37.87 -15.99
CA SER A 11 8.69 -36.42 -15.86
C SER A 11 9.29 -35.95 -14.53
N ASN A 12 10.01 -34.84 -14.56
CA ASN A 12 10.71 -34.30 -13.40
C ASN A 12 9.69 -33.83 -12.33
N PRO A 13 9.71 -34.34 -11.09
CA PRO A 13 8.80 -33.89 -10.03
C PRO A 13 8.90 -32.39 -9.73
N ASP A 14 10.03 -31.75 -10.05
CA ASP A 14 10.20 -30.29 -9.91
C ASP A 14 9.41 -29.48 -10.96
N GLU A 15 9.07 -30.08 -12.11
CA GLU A 15 8.21 -29.46 -13.13
C GLU A 15 6.74 -29.50 -12.72
N GLU A 16 6.29 -30.55 -12.06
CA GLU A 16 4.91 -30.62 -11.53
C GLU A 16 4.71 -29.60 -10.40
N VAL A 17 5.65 -29.52 -9.47
CA VAL A 17 5.60 -28.55 -8.36
C VAL A 17 5.59 -27.12 -8.91
N THR A 18 6.47 -26.77 -9.85
CA THR A 18 6.46 -25.41 -10.45
C THR A 18 5.19 -25.10 -11.26
N THR A 19 4.50 -26.10 -11.80
CA THR A 19 3.24 -25.93 -12.54
C THR A 19 2.06 -25.68 -11.60
N TRP A 20 1.99 -26.38 -10.47
CA TRP A 20 0.99 -26.11 -9.42
C TRP A 20 1.20 -24.77 -8.71
N HIS A 21 2.45 -24.33 -8.54
CA HIS A 21 2.79 -23.03 -7.96
C HIS A 21 2.46 -21.85 -8.90
N LYS A 22 2.65 -22.02 -10.21
CA LYS A 22 2.19 -21.04 -11.22
C LYS A 22 0.67 -20.97 -11.29
N LEU A 23 -0.02 -22.09 -11.12
CA LEU A 23 -1.49 -22.15 -11.03
C LEU A 23 -2.03 -21.44 -9.78
N ALA A 24 -1.42 -21.60 -8.61
CA ALA A 24 -1.82 -20.91 -7.39
C ALA A 24 -1.66 -19.38 -7.49
N LEU A 25 -0.58 -18.91 -8.13
CA LEU A 25 -0.31 -17.49 -8.38
C LEU A 25 -1.25 -16.89 -9.43
N VAL A 26 -1.57 -17.66 -10.49
CA VAL A 26 -2.59 -17.28 -11.48
C VAL A 26 -3.99 -17.27 -10.87
N LEU A 27 -4.31 -18.19 -9.95
CA LEU A 27 -5.62 -18.26 -9.30
C LEU A 27 -5.82 -17.16 -8.25
N THR A 28 -4.76 -16.76 -7.52
CA THR A 28 -4.81 -15.60 -6.60
C THR A 28 -4.88 -14.27 -7.34
N PHE A 29 -4.13 -14.10 -8.44
CA PHE A 29 -4.27 -12.93 -9.31
C PHE A 29 -5.60 -12.91 -10.08
N ALA A 30 -6.13 -14.07 -10.51
CA ALA A 30 -7.43 -14.16 -11.15
C ALA A 30 -8.57 -13.90 -10.15
N ALA A 31 -8.45 -14.33 -8.90
CA ALA A 31 -9.39 -13.99 -7.83
C ALA A 31 -9.38 -12.48 -7.53
N TRP A 32 -8.20 -11.85 -7.49
CA TRP A 32 -8.06 -10.39 -7.36
C TRP A 32 -8.57 -9.60 -8.57
N ALA A 33 -8.27 -10.06 -9.79
CA ALA A 33 -8.74 -9.45 -11.03
C ALA A 33 -10.27 -9.61 -11.20
N ASN A 34 -10.82 -10.75 -10.79
CA ASN A 34 -12.28 -10.97 -10.73
C ASN A 34 -12.94 -10.17 -9.60
N MET A 35 -12.23 -9.76 -8.56
CA MET A 35 -12.75 -8.83 -7.55
C MET A 35 -12.85 -7.40 -8.09
N LEU A 36 -11.85 -6.98 -8.88
CA LEU A 36 -11.87 -5.70 -9.61
C LEU A 36 -12.90 -5.69 -10.76
N GLN A 37 -13.15 -6.84 -11.40
CA GLN A 37 -14.19 -6.99 -12.43
C GLN A 37 -15.58 -7.27 -11.84
N GLY A 38 -15.68 -7.91 -10.66
CA GLY A 38 -16.92 -8.21 -9.94
C GLY A 38 -17.56 -6.99 -9.29
N ALA A 39 -16.80 -5.90 -9.11
CA ALA A 39 -17.36 -4.57 -8.86
C ALA A 39 -18.26 -4.08 -10.02
N ALA A 40 -18.11 -4.65 -11.21
CA ALA A 40 -19.04 -4.52 -12.33
C ALA A 40 -19.84 -5.82 -12.48
N VAL A 41 -21.00 -5.87 -11.81
CA VAL A 41 -22.08 -6.86 -12.00
C VAL A 41 -21.86 -8.20 -11.28
N SER A 42 -22.41 -8.30 -10.07
CA SER A 42 -22.98 -9.55 -9.55
C SER A 42 -24.34 -9.27 -8.92
N GLN A 43 -25.39 -9.38 -9.74
CA GLN A 43 -26.74 -9.65 -9.25
C GLN A 43 -26.83 -11.16 -8.99
N ARG A 44 -26.56 -11.63 -7.77
CA ARG A 44 -27.03 -12.96 -7.32
C ARG A 44 -27.49 -12.91 -5.86
N ASP A 45 -28.80 -13.14 -5.75
CA ASP A 45 -29.62 -13.54 -4.59
C ASP A 45 -29.31 -12.94 -3.22
N ASN A 46 -29.98 -11.82 -2.96
CA ASN A 46 -30.16 -11.26 -1.63
C ASN A 46 -31.58 -11.57 -1.12
N SER A 47 -31.86 -12.83 -0.78
CA SER A 47 -33.09 -13.19 -0.07
C SER A 47 -32.86 -13.04 1.45
N ASN A 48 -32.82 -11.80 1.93
CA ASN A 48 -33.34 -11.34 3.24
C ASN A 48 -32.79 -9.95 3.58
N ASN A 49 -33.39 -8.91 3.01
CA ASN A 49 -33.83 -7.73 3.76
C ASN A 49 -34.56 -6.78 2.80
N SER A 50 -35.88 -6.73 2.95
CA SER A 50 -36.77 -5.78 2.30
C SER A 50 -36.69 -4.42 2.98
N ALA A 51 -36.04 -3.45 2.33
CA ALA A 51 -36.42 -2.04 2.32
C ALA A 51 -35.57 -1.28 1.28
N GLU A 52 -36.21 -0.89 0.18
CA GLU A 52 -35.83 0.21 -0.73
C GLU A 52 -34.33 0.44 -0.99
N ALA A 53 -33.80 -0.23 -2.01
CA ALA A 53 -32.68 0.30 -2.76
C ALA A 53 -32.98 0.13 -4.24
N GLY A 54 -33.66 1.12 -4.83
CA GLY A 54 -33.56 1.33 -6.27
C GLY A 54 -32.09 1.32 -6.65
N ALA A 55 -31.75 0.65 -7.76
CA ALA A 55 -30.38 0.45 -8.22
C ALA A 55 -29.56 1.74 -8.11
N LYS A 56 -28.86 1.91 -6.99
CA LYS A 56 -28.00 3.06 -6.76
C LYS A 56 -26.87 2.90 -7.76
N GLU A 57 -26.64 3.91 -8.57
CA GLU A 57 -25.41 3.97 -9.37
C GLU A 57 -24.23 3.61 -8.47
N ALA A 58 -23.34 2.75 -8.96
CA ALA A 58 -22.13 2.39 -8.24
C ALA A 58 -21.42 3.68 -7.78
N HIS A 59 -21.04 3.74 -6.51
CA HIS A 59 -20.33 4.90 -5.96
C HIS A 59 -19.10 5.22 -6.83
N TRP A 60 -18.78 6.50 -7.02
CA TRP A 60 -17.77 6.95 -7.99
C TRP A 60 -16.41 6.27 -7.84
N ALA A 61 -16.05 5.87 -6.62
CA ALA A 61 -14.80 5.17 -6.31
C ALA A 61 -14.70 3.76 -6.90
N PHE A 62 -15.84 3.14 -7.26
CA PHE A 62 -15.89 1.81 -7.89
C PHE A 62 -16.17 1.87 -9.40
N LYS A 63 -16.23 3.08 -9.98
CA LYS A 63 -16.31 3.25 -11.44
C LYS A 63 -14.87 3.21 -12.02
N PRO A 64 -14.66 2.59 -13.19
CA PRO A 64 -13.35 2.61 -13.84
C PRO A 64 -12.82 4.03 -14.04
N VAL A 65 -11.55 4.27 -13.69
CA VAL A 65 -10.91 5.57 -13.84
C VAL A 65 -10.52 5.78 -15.30
N ALA A 66 -11.19 6.74 -15.97
CA ALA A 66 -10.80 7.21 -17.28
C ALA A 66 -9.79 8.36 -17.15
N ARG A 67 -8.71 8.35 -17.93
CA ARG A 67 -7.77 9.48 -17.96
C ARG A 67 -8.46 10.68 -18.63
N PRO A 68 -8.67 11.80 -17.90
CA PRO A 68 -9.30 12.98 -18.47
C PRO A 68 -8.40 13.63 -19.53
N ASN A 69 -9.01 14.18 -20.57
CA ASN A 69 -8.29 14.93 -21.60
C ASN A 69 -8.10 16.37 -21.11
N ILE A 70 -6.91 16.68 -20.57
CA ILE A 70 -6.60 18.03 -20.07
C ILE A 70 -6.27 18.91 -21.29
N SER A 71 -7.14 19.86 -21.61
CA SER A 71 -6.90 20.87 -22.65
C SER A 71 -5.66 21.70 -22.31
N ASN A 72 -4.72 21.84 -23.24
CA ASN A 72 -3.45 22.58 -23.12
C ASN A 72 -3.62 24.12 -23.00
N SER A 73 -4.71 24.64 -22.44
CA SER A 73 -5.11 26.05 -22.61
C SER A 73 -4.48 27.06 -21.64
N SER A 74 -3.25 26.84 -21.13
CA SER A 74 -2.55 27.87 -20.35
C SER A 74 -1.11 28.08 -20.80
N SER A 75 -0.90 29.23 -21.44
CA SER A 75 0.36 29.85 -21.86
C SER A 75 1.16 30.45 -20.69
N GLU A 76 1.14 29.82 -19.51
CA GLU A 76 1.95 30.26 -18.37
C GLU A 76 3.30 29.56 -18.38
N LYS A 77 4.39 30.32 -18.23
CA LYS A 77 5.81 29.90 -18.26
C LYS A 77 6.22 28.82 -17.23
N HIS A 78 5.26 28.25 -16.50
CA HIS A 78 5.42 27.08 -15.65
C HIS A 78 4.85 25.81 -16.30
N SER A 79 4.74 25.79 -17.64
CA SER A 79 4.16 24.72 -18.44
C SER A 79 5.02 23.43 -18.44
N GLY A 80 5.12 22.78 -17.29
CA GLY A 80 5.33 21.33 -17.16
C GLY A 80 4.03 20.58 -16.82
N ALA A 81 2.91 21.28 -16.65
CA ALA A 81 1.71 20.75 -16.01
C ALA A 81 0.84 19.87 -16.92
N LYS A 82 1.28 18.64 -17.19
CA LYS A 82 0.42 17.51 -17.57
C LYS A 82 -0.05 16.72 -16.33
N GLY A 83 -0.33 17.43 -15.23
CA GLY A 83 -0.56 16.84 -13.90
C GLY A 83 -1.62 17.55 -13.07
N ILE A 84 -1.60 17.35 -11.75
CA ILE A 84 -2.62 17.85 -10.82
C ILE A 84 -2.80 19.38 -10.86
N ASP A 85 -1.72 20.12 -11.10
CA ASP A 85 -1.71 21.59 -11.13
C ASP A 85 -2.65 22.18 -12.18
N ALA A 86 -2.86 21.48 -13.30
CA ALA A 86 -3.78 21.94 -14.35
C ALA A 86 -5.24 21.94 -13.85
N PHE A 87 -5.63 20.92 -13.06
CA PHE A 87 -6.95 20.85 -12.44
C PHE A 87 -7.13 21.92 -11.37
N ILE A 88 -6.10 22.15 -10.54
CA ILE A 88 -6.11 23.21 -9.53
C ILE A 88 -6.27 24.58 -10.21
N ALA A 89 -5.46 24.85 -11.24
CA ALA A 89 -5.52 26.12 -11.98
C ALA A 89 -6.87 26.32 -12.67
N HIS A 90 -7.47 25.25 -13.22
CA HIS A 90 -8.82 25.29 -13.78
C HIS A 90 -9.84 25.71 -12.72
N GLN A 91 -9.85 25.02 -11.58
CA GLN A 91 -10.79 25.31 -10.49
C GLN A 91 -10.62 26.72 -9.95
N LEU A 92 -9.38 27.20 -9.79
CA LEU A 92 -9.11 28.58 -9.36
C LEU A 92 -9.70 29.60 -10.34
N ARG A 93 -9.54 29.40 -11.66
CA ARG A 93 -10.09 30.29 -12.68
C ARG A 93 -11.62 30.32 -12.66
N GLU A 94 -12.27 29.16 -12.59
CA GLU A 94 -13.74 29.08 -12.52
C GLU A 94 -14.28 29.81 -11.28
N ASN A 95 -13.57 29.72 -10.16
CA ASN A 95 -13.94 30.38 -8.91
C ASN A 95 -13.42 31.82 -8.80
N LYS A 96 -12.78 32.36 -9.85
CA LYS A 96 -12.19 33.71 -9.87
C LYS A 96 -11.18 33.96 -8.75
N LEU A 97 -10.49 32.90 -8.32
CA LEU A 97 -9.45 32.92 -7.31
C LEU A 97 -8.06 32.99 -7.96
N LYS A 98 -7.10 33.54 -7.22
CA LYS A 98 -5.68 33.54 -7.60
C LYS A 98 -4.90 32.66 -6.63
N PRO A 99 -3.80 32.02 -7.07
CA PRO A 99 -2.89 31.34 -6.16
C PRO A 99 -2.41 32.28 -5.04
N SER A 100 -2.16 31.71 -3.86
CA SER A 100 -1.51 32.45 -2.78
C SER A 100 -0.10 32.88 -3.21
N ARG A 101 0.38 33.98 -2.65
CA ARG A 101 1.76 34.42 -2.87
C ARG A 101 2.72 33.33 -2.39
N GLU A 102 3.80 33.13 -3.15
CA GLU A 102 4.88 32.24 -2.75
C GLU A 102 5.45 32.67 -1.39
N ALA A 103 5.77 31.68 -0.56
CA ALA A 103 6.39 31.92 0.73
C ALA A 103 7.82 32.47 0.55
N ASP A 104 8.31 33.22 1.54
CA ASP A 104 9.69 33.69 1.53
C ASP A 104 10.69 32.53 1.65
N ARG A 105 11.93 32.75 1.22
CA ARG A 105 12.97 31.70 1.16
C ARG A 105 13.23 31.03 2.51
N ARG A 106 13.16 31.77 3.62
CA ARG A 106 13.37 31.22 4.96
C ARG A 106 12.23 30.28 5.35
N THR A 107 11.00 30.65 5.02
CA THR A 107 9.83 29.78 5.21
C THR A 107 9.91 28.53 4.32
N LEU A 108 10.29 28.66 3.05
CA LEU A 108 10.38 27.54 2.11
C LEU A 108 11.36 26.46 2.56
N ILE A 109 12.62 26.82 2.85
CA ILE A 109 13.61 25.83 3.31
C ILE A 109 13.19 25.18 4.63
N ARG A 110 12.58 25.92 5.56
CA ARG A 110 12.10 25.32 6.81
C ARG A 110 11.04 24.25 6.54
N ARG A 111 10.06 24.53 5.67
CA ARG A 111 9.02 23.57 5.30
C ARG A 111 9.61 22.34 4.63
N LEU A 112 10.45 22.53 3.61
CA LEU A 112 11.09 21.41 2.90
C LEU A 112 11.84 20.46 3.84
N TYR A 113 12.63 21.01 4.77
CA TYR A 113 13.38 20.19 5.72
C TYR A 113 12.46 19.40 6.66
N PHE A 114 11.41 20.02 7.22
CA PHE A 114 10.45 19.30 8.06
C PHE A 114 9.63 18.26 7.29
N ASP A 115 9.18 18.61 6.09
CA ASP A 115 8.31 17.74 5.29
C ASP A 115 9.08 16.53 4.78
N LEU A 116 10.29 16.75 4.26
CA LEU A 116 11.10 15.69 3.64
C LEU A 116 11.94 14.90 4.63
N THR A 117 12.49 15.54 5.67
CA THR A 117 13.44 14.87 6.60
C THR A 117 12.97 14.85 8.05
N GLY A 118 11.90 15.55 8.40
CA GLY A 118 11.40 15.63 9.78
C GLY A 118 12.24 16.50 10.73
N LEU A 119 13.35 17.07 10.26
CA LEU A 119 14.28 17.87 11.06
C LEU A 119 14.36 19.31 10.54
N PRO A 120 14.66 20.31 11.36
CA PRO A 120 14.90 21.66 10.89
C PRO A 120 16.25 21.78 10.15
N PRO A 121 16.40 22.75 9.23
CA PRO A 121 17.70 23.07 8.64
C PRO A 121 18.65 23.67 9.70
N THR A 122 19.94 23.46 9.54
CA THR A 122 20.97 24.16 10.32
C THR A 122 21.00 25.66 9.99
N PRO A 123 21.51 26.52 10.90
CA PRO A 123 21.68 27.95 10.62
C PRO A 123 22.53 28.22 9.36
N GLU A 124 23.53 27.38 9.09
CA GLU A 124 24.43 27.48 7.94
C GLU A 124 23.69 27.14 6.63
N GLN A 125 22.97 26.00 6.60
CA GLN A 125 22.14 25.62 5.44
C GLN A 125 21.09 26.68 5.12
N MET A 126 20.47 27.26 6.15
CA MET A 126 19.54 28.37 6.02
C MET A 126 20.18 29.59 5.35
N LYS A 127 21.35 30.03 5.85
CA LYS A 127 22.06 31.19 5.28
C LYS A 127 22.42 30.97 3.82
N VAL A 128 22.97 29.78 3.49
CA VAL A 128 23.35 29.40 2.13
C VAL A 128 22.15 29.46 1.19
N PHE A 129 21.04 28.80 1.54
CA PHE A 129 19.86 28.80 0.68
C PHE A 129 19.22 30.18 0.53
N VAL A 130 19.09 30.94 1.61
CA VAL A 130 18.49 32.29 1.53
C VAL A 130 19.32 33.23 0.64
N ALA A 131 20.65 33.07 0.63
CA ALA A 131 21.55 33.84 -0.21
C ALA A 131 21.61 33.34 -1.67
N ASP A 132 21.28 32.07 -1.94
CA ASP A 132 21.32 31.52 -3.28
C ASP A 132 20.22 32.14 -4.18
N ARG A 133 20.64 32.81 -5.26
CA ARG A 133 19.77 33.46 -6.25
C ARG A 133 19.70 32.72 -7.57
N LYS A 134 20.31 31.54 -7.68
CA LYS A 134 20.21 30.74 -8.89
C LYS A 134 18.75 30.39 -9.18
N PRO A 135 18.30 30.43 -10.45
CA PRO A 135 16.91 30.10 -10.81
C PRO A 135 16.47 28.69 -10.34
N ASN A 136 17.39 27.75 -10.24
CA ASN A 136 17.14 26.36 -9.84
C ASN A 136 17.49 26.05 -8.37
N ALA A 137 17.75 27.05 -7.52
CA ALA A 137 18.18 26.83 -6.14
C ALA A 137 17.14 26.03 -5.33
N TYR A 138 15.85 26.31 -5.53
CA TYR A 138 14.76 25.57 -4.87
C TYR A 138 14.73 24.10 -5.30
N GLN A 139 14.75 23.85 -6.62
CA GLN A 139 14.73 22.49 -7.15
C GLN A 139 15.95 21.69 -6.68
N THR A 140 17.14 22.30 -6.72
CA THR A 140 18.37 21.65 -6.25
C THR A 140 18.25 21.24 -4.78
N LEU A 141 17.72 22.12 -3.93
CA LEU A 141 17.49 21.79 -2.52
C LEU A 141 16.49 20.63 -2.36
N VAL A 142 15.43 20.56 -3.17
CA VAL A 142 14.46 19.46 -3.12
C VAL A 142 15.15 18.14 -3.48
N GLU A 143 15.91 18.10 -4.57
CA GLU A 143 16.66 16.91 -4.98
C GLU A 143 17.67 16.47 -3.90
N ASP A 144 18.41 17.41 -3.31
CA ASP A 144 19.37 17.12 -2.23
C ASP A 144 18.68 16.51 -1.00
N LEU A 145 17.47 16.97 -0.66
CA LEU A 145 16.71 16.46 0.47
C LEU A 145 16.06 15.10 0.18
N LEU A 146 15.59 14.87 -1.05
CA LEU A 146 15.07 13.57 -1.48
C LEU A 146 16.18 12.51 -1.53
N ALA A 147 17.40 12.90 -1.93
CA ALA A 147 18.56 12.01 -1.96
C ALA A 147 19.17 11.75 -0.56
N SER A 148 18.72 12.46 0.48
CA SER A 148 19.21 12.27 1.85
C SER A 148 18.67 10.97 2.45
N PRO A 149 19.47 10.17 3.18
CA PRO A 149 18.97 8.97 3.86
C PRO A 149 17.88 9.28 4.89
N ARG A 150 17.82 10.53 5.38
CA ARG A 150 16.78 11.01 6.30
C ARG A 150 15.40 11.07 5.66
N TYR A 151 15.32 11.13 4.33
CA TYR A 151 14.06 11.05 3.61
C TYR A 151 13.35 9.73 3.88
N GLY A 152 14.04 8.61 3.66
CA GLY A 152 13.52 7.28 3.95
C GLY A 152 13.19 7.08 5.42
N GLU A 153 13.99 7.58 6.35
CA GLU A 153 13.68 7.54 7.80
C GLU A 153 12.37 8.28 8.11
N ARG A 154 12.17 9.47 7.53
CA ARG A 154 10.97 10.29 7.73
C ARG A 154 9.73 9.62 7.14
N TRP A 155 9.82 9.17 5.89
CA TRP A 155 8.69 8.63 5.15
C TRP A 155 8.33 7.20 5.58
N ALA A 156 9.32 6.37 5.92
CA ALA A 156 9.08 5.05 6.49
C ALA A 156 8.24 5.12 7.76
N ARG A 157 8.40 6.13 8.62
CA ARG A 157 7.57 6.29 9.82
C ARG A 157 6.07 6.33 9.49
N HIS A 158 5.69 7.02 8.41
CA HIS A 158 4.29 7.08 7.99
C HIS A 158 3.78 5.72 7.52
N TRP A 159 4.60 4.95 6.80
CA TRP A 159 4.26 3.57 6.41
C TRP A 159 4.17 2.63 7.62
N LEU A 160 5.10 2.76 8.56
CA LEU A 160 5.15 1.94 9.78
C LEU A 160 3.93 2.20 10.68
N ASP A 161 3.40 3.43 10.69
CA ASP A 161 2.12 3.74 11.33
C ASP A 161 0.95 2.99 10.66
N VAL A 162 0.90 2.94 9.31
CA VAL A 162 -0.16 2.26 8.54
C VAL A 162 -0.20 0.75 8.83
N VAL A 163 0.97 0.13 8.89
CA VAL A 163 1.11 -1.33 9.12
C VAL A 163 1.11 -1.68 10.61
N ARG A 164 0.98 -0.68 11.47
CA ARG A 164 0.88 -0.80 12.94
C ARG A 164 2.11 -1.47 13.54
N PHE A 165 3.27 -1.15 12.98
CA PHE A 165 4.55 -1.68 13.40
C PHE A 165 4.85 -1.27 14.84
N ALA A 166 5.28 -2.25 15.64
CA ALA A 166 5.82 -2.03 16.97
C ALA A 166 7.03 -2.93 17.22
N GLU A 167 7.95 -2.47 18.06
CA GLU A 167 9.07 -3.27 18.55
C GLU A 167 8.67 -4.19 19.72
N SER A 168 7.38 -4.45 19.89
CA SER A 168 6.80 -5.37 20.86
C SER A 168 5.62 -6.13 20.29
N HIS A 169 5.20 -7.21 20.95
CA HIS A 169 4.08 -8.03 20.53
C HIS A 169 2.73 -7.33 20.71
N GLY A 170 2.64 -6.29 21.55
CA GLY A 170 1.36 -5.72 21.93
C GLY A 170 0.52 -6.71 22.73
N TYR A 171 -0.80 -6.52 22.70
CA TYR A 171 -1.77 -7.37 23.39
C TYR A 171 -1.49 -7.49 24.90
N GLU A 172 -1.91 -8.59 25.54
CA GLU A 172 -1.89 -8.76 27.00
C GLU A 172 -0.48 -8.82 27.62
N MET A 173 0.43 -9.61 27.03
CA MET A 173 1.77 -9.84 27.60
C MET A 173 2.83 -8.84 27.12
N ASN A 174 2.56 -8.15 26.01
CA ASN A 174 3.37 -7.09 25.39
C ASN A 174 4.90 -7.25 25.49
N GLN A 175 5.41 -8.41 25.07
CA GLN A 175 6.84 -8.70 25.12
C GLN A 175 7.62 -8.00 23.98
N PRO A 176 8.89 -7.61 24.18
CA PRO A 176 9.71 -7.03 23.10
C PRO A 176 9.91 -7.98 21.91
N ARG A 177 10.03 -7.41 20.71
CA ARG A 177 10.40 -8.11 19.46
C ARG A 177 11.84 -7.75 19.07
N PRO A 178 12.86 -8.55 19.48
CA PRO A 178 14.27 -8.21 19.24
C PRO A 178 14.65 -8.18 17.75
N ASN A 179 13.83 -8.79 16.89
CA ASN A 179 14.03 -8.91 15.44
C ASN A 179 12.98 -8.14 14.62
N ALA A 180 12.33 -7.10 15.17
CA ALA A 180 11.38 -6.28 14.41
C ALA A 180 12.09 -5.28 13.47
N TRP A 181 13.30 -4.84 13.83
CA TRP A 181 14.06 -3.83 13.10
C TRP A 181 14.39 -4.15 11.63
N PRO A 182 14.58 -5.40 11.16
CA PRO A 182 14.86 -5.68 9.76
C PRO A 182 13.75 -5.21 8.81
N TYR A 183 12.48 -5.34 9.22
CA TYR A 183 11.35 -4.83 8.44
C TYR A 183 11.33 -3.29 8.41
N ARG A 184 11.55 -2.63 9.55
CA ARG A 184 11.69 -1.17 9.61
C ARG A 184 12.78 -0.68 8.65
N ASP A 185 13.95 -1.32 8.69
CA ASP A 185 15.08 -0.93 7.87
C ASP A 185 14.84 -1.24 6.39
N TYR A 186 14.10 -2.31 6.05
CA TYR A 186 13.63 -2.57 4.70
C TYR A 186 12.74 -1.45 4.15
N VAL A 187 11.77 -0.98 4.94
CA VAL A 187 10.89 0.11 4.52
C VAL A 187 11.70 1.39 4.30
N ILE A 188 12.65 1.71 5.20
CA ILE A 188 13.55 2.86 5.04
C ILE A 188 14.36 2.75 3.74
N ARG A 189 14.93 1.58 3.44
CA ARG A 189 15.67 1.33 2.19
C ARG A 189 14.75 1.50 0.98
N ALA A 190 13.56 0.93 1.00
CA ALA A 190 12.61 0.99 -0.11
C ALA A 190 12.24 2.44 -0.49
N PHE A 191 12.07 3.34 0.48
CA PHE A 191 11.85 4.76 0.22
C PHE A 191 13.09 5.47 -0.33
N ASN A 192 14.27 5.22 0.24
CA ASN A 192 15.51 5.87 -0.21
C ASN A 192 15.96 5.42 -1.61
N GLU A 193 15.63 4.18 -1.99
CA GLU A 193 15.95 3.60 -3.31
C GLU A 193 14.88 3.92 -4.38
N ASP A 194 13.84 4.70 -4.04
CA ASP A 194 12.69 4.97 -4.91
C ASP A 194 12.09 3.68 -5.49
N LYS A 195 11.88 2.68 -4.62
CA LYS A 195 11.40 1.36 -5.04
C LYS A 195 10.04 1.49 -5.76
N PRO A 196 9.90 0.92 -6.97
CA PRO A 196 8.62 0.93 -7.67
C PRO A 196 7.48 0.39 -6.80
N TYR A 197 6.39 1.14 -6.69
CA TYR A 197 5.29 0.82 -5.77
C TYR A 197 4.72 -0.59 -5.97
N ASN A 198 4.60 -1.03 -7.22
CA ASN A 198 4.17 -2.40 -7.52
C ASN A 198 5.11 -3.47 -6.96
N ARG A 199 6.43 -3.23 -6.99
CA ARG A 199 7.41 -4.14 -6.41
C ARG A 199 7.34 -4.10 -4.88
N PHE A 200 7.21 -2.91 -4.30
CA PHE A 200 7.04 -2.74 -2.85
C PHE A 200 5.82 -3.50 -2.30
N ILE A 201 4.68 -3.46 -2.99
CA ILE A 201 3.49 -4.23 -2.61
C ILE A 201 3.77 -5.74 -2.66
N ILE A 202 4.31 -6.23 -3.79
CA ILE A 202 4.52 -7.67 -3.98
C ILE A 202 5.50 -8.22 -2.95
N GLU A 203 6.61 -7.52 -2.68
CA GLU A 203 7.59 -7.94 -1.68
C GLU A 203 6.99 -7.98 -0.28
N GLN A 204 6.04 -7.11 0.07
CA GLN A 204 5.41 -7.17 1.39
C GLN A 204 4.38 -8.29 1.55
N LEU A 205 3.75 -8.71 0.45
CA LEU A 205 2.78 -9.81 0.45
C LEU A 205 3.42 -11.20 0.28
N ALA A 206 4.57 -11.28 -0.39
CA ALA A 206 5.21 -12.54 -0.78
C ALA A 206 6.75 -12.43 -0.78
N GLY A 207 7.32 -11.69 0.17
CA GLY A 207 8.76 -11.42 0.24
C GLY A 207 9.59 -12.68 0.44
N ASP A 208 9.07 -13.62 1.25
CA ASP A 208 9.66 -14.94 1.50
C ASP A 208 9.80 -15.77 0.21
N MET A 209 8.82 -15.69 -0.69
CA MET A 209 8.89 -16.34 -2.00
C MET A 209 9.87 -15.67 -2.97
N LEU A 210 10.26 -14.42 -2.69
CA LEU A 210 11.12 -13.60 -3.53
C LEU A 210 12.54 -13.45 -3.01
N GLY A 211 12.87 -14.09 -1.88
CA GLY A 211 14.15 -13.94 -1.19
C GLY A 211 14.36 -12.56 -0.56
N VAL A 212 13.26 -11.89 -0.18
CA VAL A 212 13.21 -10.60 0.51
C VAL A 212 12.42 -10.78 1.81
N ASP A 213 12.85 -11.75 2.63
CA ASP A 213 12.15 -12.21 3.82
C ASP A 213 11.79 -11.07 4.78
N GLU A 214 12.66 -10.06 4.89
CA GLU A 214 12.41 -8.94 5.79
C GLU A 214 11.16 -8.12 5.39
N ALA A 215 10.75 -8.13 4.13
CA ALA A 215 9.55 -7.43 3.65
C ALA A 215 8.25 -8.09 4.13
N THR A 216 8.26 -9.42 4.34
CA THR A 216 7.12 -10.19 4.86
C THR A 216 6.77 -9.80 6.29
N GLY A 217 7.62 -9.01 6.96
CA GLY A 217 7.30 -8.34 8.22
C GLY A 217 5.98 -7.58 8.17
N PHE A 218 5.53 -7.11 7.00
CA PHE A 218 4.22 -6.49 6.79
C PHE A 218 3.05 -7.32 7.33
N ILE A 219 3.06 -8.63 7.08
CA ILE A 219 1.97 -9.56 7.46
C ILE A 219 1.88 -9.74 8.97
N VAL A 220 3.00 -9.55 9.69
CA VAL A 220 3.14 -9.87 11.12
C VAL A 220 3.46 -8.65 11.97
N ALA A 221 3.50 -7.44 11.39
CA ALA A 221 3.91 -6.21 12.08
C ALA A 221 2.95 -5.79 13.19
N GLY A 222 1.67 -6.16 13.09
CA GLY A 222 0.62 -5.86 14.05
C GLY A 222 0.73 -6.67 15.36
N ALA A 223 -0.26 -6.52 16.24
CA ALA A 223 -0.27 -7.20 17.53
C ALA A 223 -0.28 -8.73 17.37
N LEU A 224 0.43 -9.43 18.26
CA LEU A 224 0.48 -10.89 18.31
C LEU A 224 0.00 -11.37 19.67
N ASP A 225 -1.04 -12.18 19.66
CA ASP A 225 -1.49 -12.86 20.86
C ASP A 225 -0.63 -14.12 21.12
N GLN A 226 0.19 -14.02 22.17
CA GLN A 226 1.09 -15.08 22.63
C GLN A 226 0.44 -15.96 23.70
N VAL A 227 -0.75 -15.60 24.19
CA VAL A 227 -1.49 -16.37 25.20
C VAL A 227 -2.19 -17.52 24.47
N LYS A 228 -1.46 -18.60 24.24
CA LYS A 228 -2.00 -19.80 23.58
C LYS A 228 -2.83 -20.61 24.58
N SER A 229 -4.03 -21.03 24.17
CA SER A 229 -4.90 -21.90 24.96
C SER A 229 -4.80 -23.36 24.48
N PRO A 230 -4.78 -24.36 25.36
CA PRO A 230 -4.87 -25.77 24.93
C PRO A 230 -6.28 -26.14 24.43
N ASP A 231 -7.29 -25.30 24.65
CA ASP A 231 -8.64 -25.49 24.12
C ASP A 231 -8.62 -25.30 22.58
N PRO A 232 -9.05 -26.31 21.80
CA PRO A 232 -9.06 -26.22 20.34
C PRO A 232 -9.92 -25.09 19.77
N VAL A 233 -11.03 -24.75 20.43
CA VAL A 233 -11.93 -23.66 20.01
C VAL A 233 -11.27 -22.31 20.24
N LEU A 234 -10.63 -22.12 21.39
CA LEU A 234 -9.90 -20.88 21.68
C LEU A 234 -8.69 -20.70 20.75
N THR A 235 -7.97 -21.79 20.45
CA THR A 235 -6.88 -21.78 19.45
C THR A 235 -7.39 -21.40 18.06
N ALA A 236 -8.53 -21.96 17.64
CA ALA A 236 -9.13 -21.65 16.34
C ALA A 236 -9.60 -20.19 16.26
N ASN A 237 -10.17 -19.64 17.34
CA ASN A 237 -10.58 -18.24 17.40
C ASN A 237 -9.39 -17.29 17.31
N GLN A 238 -8.31 -17.57 18.04
CA GLN A 238 -7.09 -16.79 17.98
C GLN A 238 -6.49 -16.78 16.57
N ARG A 239 -6.45 -17.94 15.90
CA ARG A 239 -6.02 -18.00 14.50
C ARG A 239 -6.95 -17.21 13.57
N ALA A 240 -8.26 -17.23 13.82
CA ALA A 240 -9.21 -16.44 13.03
C ALA A 240 -9.01 -14.93 13.24
N ASP A 241 -8.62 -14.49 14.44
CA ASP A 241 -8.28 -13.10 14.73
C ASP A 241 -6.97 -12.66 14.06
N GLU A 242 -5.93 -13.52 14.07
CA GLU A 242 -4.69 -13.27 13.33
C GLU A 242 -4.96 -13.11 11.82
N LEU A 243 -5.77 -13.99 11.23
CA LEU A 243 -6.15 -13.89 9.82
C LEU A 243 -6.99 -12.63 9.53
N HIS A 244 -7.90 -12.28 10.43
CA HIS A 244 -8.68 -11.06 10.32
C HIS A 244 -7.80 -9.81 10.32
N ASP A 245 -6.76 -9.79 11.17
CA ASP A 245 -5.78 -8.71 11.24
C ASP A 245 -5.03 -8.53 9.92
N ILE A 246 -4.58 -9.63 9.31
CA ILE A 246 -3.91 -9.64 8.00
C ILE A 246 -4.83 -9.10 6.90
N VAL A 247 -6.07 -9.59 6.82
CA VAL A 247 -7.05 -9.14 5.82
C VAL A 247 -7.33 -7.65 5.97
N SER A 248 -7.57 -7.19 7.21
CA SER A 248 -7.92 -5.80 7.48
C SER A 248 -6.77 -4.85 7.16
N THR A 249 -5.54 -5.22 7.53
CA THR A 249 -4.35 -4.41 7.27
C THR A 249 -4.06 -4.33 5.78
N THR A 250 -4.10 -5.47 5.10
CA THR A 250 -3.86 -5.55 3.65
C THR A 250 -4.87 -4.72 2.88
N SER A 251 -6.16 -4.84 3.20
CA SER A 251 -7.21 -4.10 2.51
C SER A 251 -7.14 -2.60 2.78
N SER A 252 -6.88 -2.21 4.03
CA SER A 252 -6.79 -0.78 4.38
C SER A 252 -5.53 -0.14 3.82
N ALA A 253 -4.38 -0.83 3.85
CA ALA A 253 -3.12 -0.31 3.36
C ALA A 253 -3.09 -0.15 1.83
N PHE A 254 -3.57 -1.15 1.08
CA PHE A 254 -3.42 -1.16 -0.38
C PHE A 254 -4.68 -0.79 -1.16
N LEU A 255 -5.87 -1.09 -0.63
CA LEU A 255 -7.14 -0.81 -1.31
C LEU A 255 -7.81 0.45 -0.77
N GLY A 256 -7.42 0.93 0.42
CA GLY A 256 -8.12 2.01 1.12
C GLY A 256 -9.52 1.59 1.57
N LEU A 257 -9.77 0.29 1.73
CA LEU A 257 -11.08 -0.29 2.05
C LEU A 257 -11.08 -0.98 3.41
N THR A 258 -12.20 -0.90 4.12
CA THR A 258 -12.42 -1.53 5.42
C THR A 258 -13.03 -2.93 5.29
N VAL A 259 -12.41 -3.79 4.48
CA VAL A 259 -12.88 -5.18 4.21
C VAL A 259 -13.11 -5.97 5.50
N GLY A 260 -12.35 -5.69 6.57
CA GLY A 260 -12.55 -6.29 7.89
C GLY A 260 -13.96 -6.17 8.46
N CYS A 261 -14.72 -5.11 8.14
CA CYS A 261 -16.12 -5.00 8.56
C CYS A 261 -17.00 -6.12 7.97
N ALA A 262 -16.59 -6.71 6.84
CA ALA A 262 -17.32 -7.79 6.20
C ALA A 262 -17.17 -9.15 6.92
N ARG A 263 -16.40 -9.21 8.03
CA ARG A 263 -16.20 -10.44 8.84
C ARG A 263 -17.51 -11.05 9.32
N CYS A 264 -18.43 -10.22 9.83
CA CYS A 264 -19.64 -10.68 10.52
C CYS A 264 -20.92 -10.50 9.68
N HIS A 265 -20.90 -9.61 8.70
CA HIS A 265 -22.03 -9.28 7.83
C HIS A 265 -21.51 -8.69 6.52
N ASN A 266 -22.34 -8.53 5.47
CA ASN A 266 -21.91 -7.78 4.27
C ASN A 266 -21.49 -6.35 4.64
N HIS A 267 -20.46 -5.81 3.99
CA HIS A 267 -19.93 -4.49 4.32
C HIS A 267 -21.04 -3.41 4.28
N LYS A 268 -21.06 -2.53 5.29
CA LYS A 268 -22.18 -1.59 5.50
C LYS A 268 -22.38 -0.59 4.35
N PHE A 269 -21.28 -0.15 3.74
CA PHE A 269 -21.28 0.94 2.76
C PHE A 269 -20.65 0.58 1.41
N ASP A 270 -19.81 -0.44 1.40
CA ASP A 270 -19.03 -0.83 0.21
C ASP A 270 -19.63 -2.12 -0.34
N PRO A 271 -19.55 -2.37 -1.66
CA PRO A 271 -20.15 -3.54 -2.28
C PRO A 271 -19.30 -4.79 -2.05
N ILE A 272 -19.02 -5.12 -0.79
CA ILE A 272 -18.15 -6.23 -0.39
C ILE A 272 -18.98 -7.23 0.42
N PRO A 273 -19.40 -8.36 -0.18
CA PRO A 273 -20.12 -9.38 0.54
C PRO A 273 -19.21 -10.11 1.54
N GLN A 274 -19.81 -10.66 2.59
CA GLN A 274 -19.10 -11.46 3.59
C GLN A 274 -18.40 -12.68 2.97
N THR A 275 -18.95 -13.23 1.89
CA THR A 275 -18.33 -14.33 1.13
C THR A 275 -16.98 -13.95 0.54
N GLU A 276 -16.80 -12.71 0.05
CA GLU A 276 -15.52 -12.23 -0.46
C GLU A 276 -14.49 -12.05 0.66
N TYR A 277 -14.91 -11.56 1.83
CA TYR A 277 -14.05 -11.52 3.01
C TYR A 277 -13.50 -12.91 3.34
N PHE A 278 -14.37 -13.92 3.38
CA PHE A 278 -13.94 -15.29 3.68
C PHE A 278 -13.12 -15.92 2.55
N ALA A 279 -13.31 -15.52 1.29
CA ALA A 279 -12.47 -15.95 0.17
C ALA A 279 -11.04 -15.39 0.26
N ILE A 280 -10.86 -14.15 0.72
CA ILE A 280 -9.53 -13.55 0.95
C ILE A 280 -8.84 -14.19 2.15
N LYS A 281 -9.60 -14.51 3.20
CA LYS A 281 -9.09 -15.13 4.43
C LYS A 281 -8.67 -16.60 4.25
N ALA A 282 -9.20 -17.28 3.24
CA ALA A 282 -9.12 -18.73 3.04
C ALA A 282 -7.73 -19.22 2.62
#